data_AF-A0A257CI97-F1
#
_entry.id   AF-A0A257CI97-F1
#
_cell.length_a   1.000
_cell.length_b   1.000
_cell.length_c   1.000
_cell.angle_alpha   90.00
_cell.angle_beta   90.00
_cell.angle_gamma   90.00
#
_symmetry.space_group_name_H-M   'P 1'
#
loop_
_entity.id
_entity.type
_entity.pdbx_description
1 polymer ?
#
loop_
_entity_poly.entity_id
_entity_poly.type
_entity_poly.pdbx_seq_one_letter_code
_entity_poly.pdbx_strand_id
1 'polypeptide(L)'
;MALRKQTNLTELGTNRYSKGLQFKTDGASYDIEGLIEVKYVFDEQKKLAGILLKMKKARFDSVMSMLAGKYKIARQDRPFVGDQSVRFSAPDAVIELDSPHMSFEMDVSYIHNDLLKAFSGQSAAEAEAKRKREAAKF
;
A
#
# COMPACT_ATOMS: atom_id res chain seq x y z
N MET A 1 21.03 -29.92 1.58
CA MET A 1 21.43 -28.64 0.97
C MET A 1 20.14 -27.86 0.66
N ALA A 2 19.75 -26.90 1.50
CA ALA A 2 18.51 -26.16 1.30
C ALA A 2 18.71 -25.12 0.18
N LEU A 3 17.93 -25.23 -0.91
CA LEU A 3 17.87 -24.17 -1.92
C LEU A 3 17.38 -22.89 -1.22
N ARG A 4 18.22 -21.85 -1.19
CA ARG A 4 17.78 -20.51 -0.76
C ARG A 4 16.62 -20.11 -1.67
N LYS A 5 15.45 -19.81 -1.08
CA LYS A 5 14.29 -19.28 -1.82
C LYS A 5 14.71 -17.95 -2.48
N GLN A 6 14.94 -17.97 -3.79
CA GLN A 6 15.19 -16.75 -4.55
C GLN A 6 13.85 -16.10 -4.88
N THR A 7 13.76 -14.80 -4.64
CA THR A 7 12.58 -14.01 -5.00
C THR A 7 12.61 -13.69 -6.47
N ASN A 8 11.49 -13.92 -7.16
CA ASN A 8 11.32 -13.39 -8.51
C ASN A 8 11.01 -11.90 -8.41
N LEU A 9 11.99 -11.07 -8.78
CA LEU A 9 11.81 -9.63 -8.90
C LEU A 9 11.34 -9.30 -10.31
N THR A 10 10.15 -8.74 -10.44
CA THR A 10 9.58 -8.30 -11.71
C THR A 10 9.50 -6.78 -11.74
N GLU A 11 10.09 -6.15 -12.75
CA GLU A 11 9.92 -4.72 -12.98
C GLU A 11 8.53 -4.44 -13.55
N LEU A 12 7.81 -3.48 -12.97
CA LEU A 12 6.46 -3.07 -13.39
C LEU A 12 6.47 -1.77 -14.23
N GLY A 13 7.65 -1.21 -14.48
CA GLY A 13 7.84 0.06 -15.17
C GLY A 13 7.82 1.26 -14.23
N THR A 14 7.47 2.43 -14.76
CA THR A 14 7.51 3.71 -14.05
C THR A 14 6.17 4.02 -13.37
N ASN A 15 6.19 4.37 -12.09
CA ASN A 15 5.01 4.80 -11.37
C ASN A 15 4.57 6.20 -11.84
N ARG A 16 3.27 6.37 -12.12
CA ARG A 16 2.74 7.65 -12.61
C ARG A 16 2.85 8.81 -11.62
N TYR A 17 2.85 8.53 -10.31
CA TYR A 17 2.85 9.53 -9.25
C TYR A 17 4.25 9.85 -8.74
N SER A 18 5.06 8.83 -8.39
CA SER A 18 6.43 9.02 -7.91
C SER A 18 7.44 9.27 -9.04
N LYS A 19 7.06 8.98 -10.30
CA LYS A 19 7.92 9.03 -11.49
C LYS A 19 9.15 8.13 -11.45
N GLY A 20 9.31 7.31 -10.42
CA GLY A 20 10.37 6.32 -10.30
C GLY A 20 9.91 4.90 -10.65
N LEU A 21 10.86 3.98 -10.64
CA LEU A 21 10.63 2.57 -10.98
C LEU A 21 9.76 1.85 -9.95
N GLN A 22 9.08 0.81 -10.41
CA GLN A 22 8.30 -0.09 -9.57
C GLN A 22 8.74 -1.53 -9.78
N PHE A 23 8.74 -2.28 -8.68
CA PHE A 23 9.07 -3.69 -8.71
C PHE A 23 8.04 -4.50 -7.94
N LYS A 24 7.92 -5.78 -8.27
CA LYS A 24 7.00 -6.72 -7.66
C LYS A 24 7.72 -8.00 -7.31
N THR A 25 7.30 -8.61 -6.21
CA THR A 25 7.79 -9.92 -5.77
C THR A 25 6.66 -10.76 -5.20
N ASP A 26 6.80 -12.07 -5.25
CA ASP A 26 5.89 -13.06 -4.62
C ASP A 26 6.06 -13.18 -3.10
N GLY A 27 7.01 -12.43 -2.52
CA GLY A 27 7.30 -12.42 -1.10
C GLY A 27 7.86 -13.73 -0.52
N ALA A 28 8.14 -14.74 -1.35
CA ALA A 28 8.46 -16.09 -0.90
C ALA A 28 9.77 -16.18 -0.07
N SER A 29 10.67 -15.21 -0.21
CA SER A 29 11.93 -15.15 0.53
C SER A 29 11.84 -14.48 1.89
N TYR A 30 10.79 -13.67 2.17
CA TYR A 30 10.74 -12.86 3.38
C TYR A 30 10.39 -13.68 4.63
N ASP A 31 10.01 -14.95 4.46
CA ASP A 31 9.55 -15.83 5.55
C ASP A 31 8.44 -15.18 6.41
N ILE A 32 7.63 -14.34 5.77
CA ILE A 32 6.50 -13.65 6.40
C ILE A 32 5.25 -14.49 6.16
N GLU A 33 4.71 -15.03 7.25
CA GLU A 33 3.49 -15.83 7.22
C GLU A 33 2.30 -15.05 6.64
N GLY A 34 1.68 -15.61 5.60
CA GLY A 34 0.51 -15.02 4.96
C GLY A 34 0.80 -13.88 3.99
N LEU A 35 2.07 -13.57 3.70
CA LEU A 35 2.44 -12.65 2.62
C LEU A 35 2.19 -13.31 1.25
N ILE A 36 1.59 -12.55 0.34
CA ILE A 36 1.22 -13.00 -1.02
C ILE A 36 2.03 -12.25 -2.07
N GLU A 37 2.20 -10.93 -1.88
CA GLU A 37 2.92 -10.08 -2.83
C GLU A 37 3.56 -8.90 -2.11
N VAL A 38 4.72 -8.45 -2.60
CA VAL A 38 5.31 -7.15 -2.24
C VAL A 38 5.54 -6.34 -3.49
N LYS A 39 5.07 -5.09 -3.47
CA LYS A 39 5.35 -4.09 -4.49
C LYS A 39 6.20 -2.98 -3.89
N TYR A 40 7.25 -2.63 -4.58
CA TYR A 40 8.14 -1.52 -4.25
C TYR A 40 7.91 -0.39 -5.22
N VAL A 41 7.85 0.83 -4.69
CA VAL A 41 7.70 2.05 -5.48
C VAL A 41 8.86 2.98 -5.12
N PHE A 42 9.66 3.35 -6.11
CA PHE A 42 10.76 4.28 -5.97
C PHE A 42 10.40 5.65 -6.52
N ASP A 43 11.10 6.69 -6.09
CA ASP A 43 11.06 8.02 -6.71
C ASP A 43 12.09 8.16 -7.85
N GLU A 44 12.12 9.33 -8.50
CA GLU A 44 13.08 9.64 -9.58
C GLU A 44 14.55 9.59 -9.11
N GLN A 45 14.79 9.80 -7.81
CA GLN A 45 16.12 9.74 -7.20
C GLN A 45 16.49 8.31 -6.75
N LYS A 46 15.69 7.31 -7.12
CA LYS A 46 15.84 5.90 -6.76
C LYS A 46 15.77 5.64 -5.24
N LYS A 47 15.14 6.54 -4.47
CA LYS A 47 14.82 6.30 -3.07
C LYS A 47 13.48 5.59 -2.96
N LEU A 48 13.33 4.75 -1.93
CA LEU A 48 12.10 4.02 -1.70
C LEU A 48 11.00 4.99 -1.25
N ALA A 49 9.96 5.15 -2.06
CA ALA A 49 8.85 6.05 -1.82
C ALA A 49 7.63 5.34 -1.22
N GLY A 50 7.50 4.03 -1.45
CA GLY A 50 6.48 3.23 -0.79
C GLY A 50 6.64 1.73 -0.98
N ILE A 51 6.02 0.98 -0.07
CA ILE A 51 5.90 -0.48 -0.09
C ILE A 51 4.42 -0.81 0.01
N LEU A 52 3.93 -1.70 -0.86
CA LEU A 52 2.59 -2.24 -0.76
C LEU A 52 2.69 -3.76 -0.62
N LEU A 53 2.17 -4.28 0.48
CA LEU A 53 2.11 -5.70 0.77
C LEU A 53 0.68 -6.17 0.57
N LYS A 54 0.53 -7.27 -0.14
CA LYS A 54 -0.72 -8.02 -0.18
C LYS A 54 -0.58 -9.24 0.73
N MET A 55 -1.52 -9.41 1.64
CA MET A 55 -1.47 -10.44 2.67
C MET A 55 -2.81 -11.15 2.83
N LYS A 56 -2.80 -12.35 3.41
CA LYS A 56 -4.02 -13.03 3.85
C LYS A 56 -4.71 -12.19 4.92
N LYS A 57 -6.00 -11.93 4.75
CA LYS A 57 -6.84 -11.14 5.67
C LYS A 57 -6.84 -11.66 7.11
N ALA A 58 -6.69 -12.97 7.30
CA ALA A 58 -6.56 -13.58 8.63
C ALA A 58 -5.38 -13.02 9.47
N ARG A 59 -4.44 -12.31 8.85
CA ARG A 59 -3.30 -11.66 9.52
C ARG A 59 -3.62 -10.25 10.03
N PHE A 60 -4.81 -9.70 9.77
CA PHE A 60 -5.14 -8.31 10.08
C PHE A 60 -4.88 -7.92 11.54
N ASP A 61 -5.47 -8.64 12.50
CA ASP A 61 -5.31 -8.34 13.93
C ASP A 61 -3.85 -8.48 14.39
N SER A 62 -3.14 -9.48 13.86
CA SER A 62 -1.72 -9.70 14.16
C SER A 62 -0.85 -8.54 13.68
N VAL A 63 -1.01 -8.11 12.43
CA VAL A 63 -0.26 -6.99 11.86
C VAL A 63 -0.63 -5.67 12.53
N MET A 64 -1.93 -5.44 12.76
CA MET A 64 -2.41 -4.25 13.48
C MET A 64 -1.79 -4.17 14.87
N SER A 65 -1.80 -5.26 15.65
CA SER A 65 -1.22 -5.28 16.99
C SER A 65 0.29 -5.01 16.97
N MET A 66 1.01 -5.58 16.00
CA MET A 66 2.45 -5.33 15.83
C MET A 66 2.74 -3.86 15.53
N LEU A 67 1.93 -3.21 14.68
CA LEU A 67 2.09 -1.81 14.33
C LEU A 67 1.67 -0.87 15.45
N ALA A 68 0.60 -1.20 16.18
CA ALA A 68 0.13 -0.41 17.33
C ALA A 68 1.18 -0.36 18.46
N GLY A 69 2.04 -1.37 18.58
CA GLY A 69 3.18 -1.35 19.50
C GLY A 69 4.31 -0.38 19.12
N LYS A 70 4.33 0.14 17.88
CA LYS A 70 5.41 0.99 17.35
C LYS A 70 4.95 2.37 16.88
N TYR A 71 3.73 2.47 16.38
CA TYR A 71 3.19 3.67 15.73
C TYR A 71 1.86 4.07 16.35
N LYS A 72 1.57 5.38 16.32
CA LYS A 72 0.30 5.91 16.80
C LYS A 72 -0.78 5.71 15.75
N ILE A 73 -1.95 5.24 16.19
CA ILE A 73 -3.15 5.16 15.36
C ILE A 73 -3.62 6.59 15.06
N ALA A 74 -3.69 6.95 13.78
CA ALA A 74 -4.19 8.22 13.29
C ALA A 74 -5.69 8.15 12.93
N ARG A 75 -6.13 7.01 12.40
CA ARG A 75 -7.54 6.73 12.08
C ARG A 75 -7.80 5.22 12.17
N GLN A 76 -8.97 4.84 12.63
CA GLN A 76 -9.40 3.46 12.71
C GLN A 76 -10.88 3.35 12.36
N ASP A 77 -11.21 2.44 11.45
CA ASP A 77 -12.58 2.07 11.08
C ASP A 77 -12.70 0.55 11.16
N ARG A 78 -13.47 0.07 12.15
CA ARG A 78 -13.62 -1.36 12.44
C ARG A 78 -15.08 -1.68 12.77
N PRO A 79 -15.98 -1.63 11.79
CA PRO A 79 -17.35 -2.07 11.97
C PRO A 79 -17.40 -3.58 12.27
N PHE A 80 -18.46 -4.02 12.94
CA PHE A 80 -18.71 -5.44 13.21
C PHE A 80 -18.92 -6.24 11.91
N VAL A 81 -19.57 -5.62 10.92
CA VAL A 81 -19.72 -6.12 9.55
C VAL A 81 -19.36 -4.99 8.60
N GLY A 82 -18.47 -5.26 7.65
CA GLY A 82 -17.98 -4.28 6.69
C GLY A 82 -16.48 -4.36 6.49
N ASP A 83 -15.97 -3.39 5.73
CA ASP A 83 -14.54 -3.22 5.50
C ASP A 83 -13.86 -2.77 6.78
N GLN A 84 -12.61 -3.17 6.99
CA GLN A 84 -11.82 -2.72 8.13
C GLN A 84 -10.60 -1.97 7.62
N SER A 85 -10.33 -0.80 8.20
CA SER A 85 -9.14 -0.03 7.89
C SER A 85 -8.51 0.59 9.13
N VAL A 86 -7.19 0.63 9.15
CA VAL A 86 -6.43 1.32 10.21
C VAL A 86 -5.28 2.08 9.58
N ARG A 87 -5.19 3.37 9.91
CA ARG A 87 -4.09 4.23 9.50
C ARG A 87 -3.25 4.59 10.71
N PHE A 88 -1.95 4.39 10.59
CA PHE A 88 -0.94 4.77 11.56
C PHE A 88 -0.12 5.94 11.03
N SER A 89 0.32 6.81 11.93
CA SER A 89 1.26 7.89 11.63
C SER A 89 2.68 7.47 12.02
N ALA A 90 3.57 7.54 11.03
CA ALA A 90 5.02 7.55 11.23
C ALA A 90 5.56 8.99 10.98
N PRO A 91 6.80 9.31 11.38
CA PRO A 91 7.34 10.68 11.27
C PRO A 91 7.28 11.27 9.84
N ASP A 92 7.56 10.45 8.83
CA ASP A 92 7.73 10.87 7.42
C ASP A 92 6.90 10.02 6.44
N ALA A 93 6.01 9.18 6.98
CA ALA A 93 5.20 8.26 6.22
C ALA A 93 3.86 7.97 6.90
N VAL A 94 2.97 7.38 6.11
CA VAL A 94 1.71 6.81 6.56
C VAL A 94 1.76 5.32 6.35
N ILE A 95 1.29 4.58 7.36
CA ILE A 95 1.09 3.13 7.26
C ILE A 95 -0.41 2.87 7.27
N GLU A 96 -0.91 2.11 6.31
CA GLU A 96 -2.34 1.83 6.21
C GLU A 96 -2.58 0.34 6.02
N LEU A 97 -3.49 -0.19 6.84
CA LEU A 97 -4.07 -1.52 6.71
C LEU A 97 -5.46 -1.35 6.13
N ASP A 98 -5.74 -2.04 5.03
CA ASP A 98 -7.07 -2.09 4.43
C ASP A 98 -7.49 -3.55 4.23
N SER A 99 -8.66 -3.90 4.74
CA SER A 99 -9.19 -5.24 4.70
C SER A 99 -10.63 -5.24 4.21
N PRO A 100 -10.85 -5.42 2.90
CA PRO A 100 -12.18 -5.45 2.32
C PRO A 100 -13.00 -6.63 2.86
N HIS A 101 -14.29 -6.42 3.14
CA HIS A 101 -15.19 -7.44 3.69
C HIS A 101 -15.28 -8.66 2.79
N MET A 102 -15.46 -8.42 1.48
CA MET A 102 -15.67 -9.42 0.44
C MET A 102 -14.37 -10.00 -0.14
N SER A 103 -13.22 -9.74 0.48
CA SER A 103 -11.91 -10.25 0.06
C SER A 103 -11.30 -11.17 1.12
N PHE A 104 -10.56 -12.18 0.66
CA PHE A 104 -9.68 -12.99 1.51
C PHE A 104 -8.29 -12.37 1.70
N GLU A 105 -8.03 -11.28 0.98
CA GLU A 105 -6.78 -10.53 1.01
C GLU A 105 -6.98 -9.19 1.70
N MET A 106 -5.90 -8.70 2.29
CA MET A 106 -5.79 -7.35 2.84
C MET A 106 -4.54 -6.70 2.25
N ASP A 107 -4.53 -5.39 2.22
CA ASP A 107 -3.39 -4.59 1.82
C ASP A 107 -2.76 -3.93 3.06
N VAL A 108 -1.43 -3.92 3.08
CA VAL A 108 -0.63 -3.17 4.05
C VAL A 108 0.28 -2.26 3.25
N SER A 109 0.14 -0.96 3.41
CA SER A 109 0.96 0.02 2.70
C SER A 109 1.80 0.84 3.67
N TYR A 110 3.03 1.12 3.26
CA TYR A 110 3.90 2.14 3.84
C TYR A 110 4.17 3.14 2.74
N ILE A 111 3.77 4.40 2.91
CA ILE A 111 3.86 5.42 1.85
C ILE A 111 4.48 6.68 2.45
N HIS A 112 5.59 7.14 1.88
CA HIS A 112 6.18 8.41 2.26
C HIS A 112 5.22 9.57 1.97
N ASN A 113 5.25 10.58 2.83
CA ASN A 113 4.34 11.72 2.77
C ASN A 113 4.42 12.47 1.42
N ASP A 114 5.58 12.51 0.77
CA ASP A 114 5.73 13.17 -0.53
C ASP A 114 5.02 12.41 -1.65
N LEU A 115 5.13 11.08 -1.68
CA LEU A 115 4.36 10.24 -2.60
C LEU A 115 2.86 10.35 -2.31
N LEU A 116 2.46 10.34 -1.04
CA LEU A 116 1.06 10.50 -0.65
C LEU A 116 0.49 11.84 -1.15
N LYS A 117 1.22 12.94 -0.95
CA LYS A 117 0.84 14.27 -1.45
C LYS A 117 0.74 14.29 -2.98
N ALA A 118 1.72 13.74 -3.69
CA ALA A 118 1.70 13.67 -5.15
C ALA A 118 0.49 12.87 -5.66
N PHE A 119 0.19 11.74 -5.01
CA PHE A 119 -0.98 10.91 -5.30
C PHE A 119 -2.29 11.68 -5.07
N SER A 120 -2.47 12.28 -3.90
CA SER A 120 -3.70 13.01 -3.57
C SER A 120 -3.90 14.23 -4.48
N GLY A 121 -2.84 14.98 -4.77
CA GLY A 121 -2.89 16.15 -5.65
C GLY A 121 -3.28 15.79 -7.08
N GLN A 122 -2.62 14.79 -7.68
CA GLN A 122 -2.96 14.33 -9.04
C GLN A 122 -4.38 13.75 -9.10
N SER A 123 -4.76 12.93 -8.11
CA SER A 123 -6.08 12.30 -8.07
C SER A 123 -7.21 13.34 -7.96
N ALA A 124 -7.02 14.40 -7.18
CA ALA A 124 -8.00 15.49 -7.08
C ALA A 124 -8.15 16.25 -8.41
N ALA A 125 -7.03 16.56 -9.08
CA ALA A 125 -7.05 17.22 -10.38
C ALA A 125 -7.72 16.37 -11.46
N GLU A 126 -7.46 15.05 -11.47
CA GLU A 126 -8.11 14.10 -12.39
C GLU A 126 -9.62 14.02 -12.14
N ALA A 127 -10.04 13.96 -10.88
CA ALA A 127 -11.47 13.93 -10.52
C ALA A 127 -12.20 15.21 -10.95
N GLU A 128 -11.58 16.39 -10.77
CA GLU A 128 -12.16 17.65 -11.23
C GLU A 128 -12.25 17.72 -12.77
N ALA A 129 -11.19 17.31 -13.46
CA ALA A 129 -11.18 17.28 -14.92
C ALA A 129 -12.25 16.32 -15.48
N LYS A 130 -12.45 15.17 -14.83
CA LYS A 130 -13.50 14.23 -15.19
C LYS A 130 -14.89 14.85 -15.02
N ARG A 131 -15.16 15.50 -13.87
CA ARG A 131 -16.44 16.18 -13.60
C ARG A 131 -16.73 17.28 -14.64
N LYS A 132 -15.74 18.10 -14.99
CA LYS A 132 -15.89 19.15 -16.03
C LYS A 132 -16.22 18.56 -17.39
N ARG A 133 -15.57 17.45 -17.78
CA ARG A 133 -15.86 16.75 -19.04
C ARG A 133 -17.24 16.11 -19.06
N GLU A 134 -17.69 15.56 -17.94
CA GLU A 134 -19.03 15.01 -17.80
C GLU A 134 -20.08 16.11 -17.87
N ALA A 135 -19.89 17.24 -17.18
CA ALA A 135 -20.78 18.39 -17.23
C ALA A 135 -20.86 19.03 -18.63
N ALA A 136 -19.77 19.02 -19.41
CA ALA A 136 -19.74 19.54 -20.78
C ALA A 136 -20.38 18.60 -21.83
N LYS A 137 -20.80 17.40 -21.43
CA LYS A 137 -21.55 16.46 -22.29
C LYS A 137 -23.06 16.55 -22.10
N PHE A 138 -23.52 17.37 -21.16
CA PHE A 138 -24.92 17.74 -20.92
C PHE A 138 -25.13 19.20 -21.32
#